data_AF-A0A7R9I597-F1
#
_entry.id   AF-A0A7R9I597-F1
#
_cell.length_a   1.000
_cell.length_b   1.000
_cell.length_c   1.000
_cell.angle_alpha   90.00
_cell.angle_beta   90.00
_cell.angle_gamma   90.00
#
_symmetry.space_group_name_H-M   'P 1'
#
loop_
_entity.id
_entity.type
_entity.pdbx_description
1 polymer ?
#
loop_
_entity_poly.entity_id
_entity_poly.type
_entity_poly.pdbx_seq_one_letter_code
_entity_poly.pdbx_strand_id
1 'polypeptide(L)'
;MGKFEFRGSEPAFAWRESGKPFRKNHPQFIRPRFVLGSRAQHDWRDRGILSQAFNKQTELGYILSLGVSKEQRRNGIASLLLDNLIAHLTTVDRVDCKALFLHVLTTNSAAIHFYEHRNFRLHSFLPYYYSIKGKCKDGFTYVLYINGGHPPWGLYDYLKHYCGVLYQADLCSVPSWMWHKMQAVLHWVWPGMRRIVVQNTTAVFSYCS
;
A
#
# COMPACT_ATOMS: atom_id res chain seq x y z
N MET A 1 0.26 30.44 21.59
CA MET A 1 -0.46 29.50 20.72
C MET A 1 -0.75 30.20 19.41
N GLY A 2 0.05 29.95 18.37
CA GLY A 2 -0.18 30.55 17.04
C GLY A 2 -1.32 29.85 16.33
N LYS A 3 -2.26 30.62 15.78
CA LYS A 3 -3.27 30.10 14.82
C LYS A 3 -2.58 29.89 13.48
N PHE A 4 -2.67 28.67 12.96
CA PHE A 4 -2.19 28.29 11.64
C PHE A 4 -3.37 28.30 10.68
N GLU A 5 -3.40 29.24 9.75
CA GLU A 5 -4.51 29.42 8.81
C GLU A 5 -4.12 28.94 7.41
N PHE A 6 -5.02 28.17 6.81
CA PHE A 6 -4.88 27.55 5.50
C PHE A 6 -5.39 28.51 4.43
N ARG A 7 -4.56 28.85 3.43
CA ARG A 7 -5.02 29.63 2.27
C ARG A 7 -4.70 28.84 1.00
N GLY A 8 -5.74 28.27 0.41
CA GLY A 8 -5.65 27.49 -0.83
C GLY A 8 -5.52 28.40 -2.05
N SER A 9 -4.51 28.11 -2.88
CA SER A 9 -4.50 28.26 -4.36
C SER A 9 -3.11 28.04 -4.99
N GLU A 10 -2.05 27.68 -4.24
CA GLU A 10 -0.75 27.30 -4.81
C GLU A 10 -0.46 25.80 -4.59
N PRO A 11 0.22 25.10 -5.53
CA PRO A 11 0.58 23.68 -5.40
C PRO A 11 1.67 23.39 -4.35
N ALA A 12 1.88 24.31 -3.40
CA ALA A 12 2.81 24.20 -2.30
C ALA A 12 2.11 24.57 -0.99
N PHE A 13 1.83 23.57 -0.16
CA PHE A 13 1.28 23.77 1.19
C PHE A 13 2.27 24.56 2.05
N ALA A 14 1.96 25.82 2.37
CA ALA A 14 2.78 26.69 3.19
C ALA A 14 2.04 27.06 4.49
N TRP A 15 2.61 26.70 5.64
CA TRP A 15 2.12 27.14 6.94
C TRP A 15 2.77 28.48 7.31
N ARG A 16 1.95 29.50 7.58
CA ARG A 16 2.37 30.84 8.05
C ARG A 16 1.91 31.02 9.50
N GLU A 17 2.83 31.29 10.43
CA GLU A 17 2.45 31.91 11.70
C GLU A 17 2.07 33.38 11.44
N SER A 18 0.90 33.80 11.91
CA SER A 18 0.44 35.19 11.75
C SER A 18 1.42 36.17 12.41
N GLY A 19 2.02 37.06 11.62
CA GLY A 19 2.71 38.25 12.14
C GLY A 19 4.24 38.29 12.07
N LYS A 20 4.94 37.32 11.44
CA LYS A 20 6.41 37.39 11.26
C LYS A 20 6.84 37.50 9.79
N PRO A 21 7.71 38.46 9.42
CA PRO A 21 8.22 38.57 8.06
C PRO A 21 9.12 37.38 7.72
N PHE A 22 8.98 36.88 6.49
CA PHE A 22 9.72 35.73 5.97
C PHE A 22 11.19 36.08 5.74
N ARG A 23 12.09 35.65 6.65
CA ARG A 23 13.54 35.69 6.44
C ARG A 23 13.99 34.41 5.73
N LYS A 24 14.49 34.55 4.49
CA LYS A 24 15.06 33.45 3.66
C LYS A 24 16.17 32.64 4.34
N ASN A 25 16.78 33.14 5.42
CA ASN A 25 17.96 32.56 6.08
C ASN A 25 17.69 31.96 7.47
N HIS A 26 16.45 31.65 7.84
CA HIS A 26 16.21 30.92 9.10
C HIS A 26 16.42 29.41 8.90
N PRO A 27 17.44 28.78 9.53
CA PRO A 27 17.79 27.37 9.30
C PRO A 27 16.84 26.36 9.94
N GLN A 28 15.66 26.78 10.41
CA GLN A 28 14.92 26.03 11.44
C GLN A 28 13.73 25.23 10.91
N PHE A 29 13.31 25.41 9.65
CA PHE A 29 12.17 24.68 9.10
C PHE A 29 12.44 24.20 7.68
N ILE A 30 12.63 22.89 7.52
CA ILE A 30 12.50 22.26 6.21
C ILE A 30 11.00 22.31 5.90
N ARG A 31 10.63 23.10 4.90
CA ARG A 31 9.25 23.13 4.41
C ARG A 31 8.89 21.73 3.92
N PRO A 32 7.88 21.08 4.50
CA PRO A 32 7.43 19.82 3.95
C PRO A 32 6.87 20.09 2.56
N ARG A 33 7.28 19.29 1.59
CA ARG A 33 6.82 19.44 0.21
C ARG A 33 6.07 18.17 -0.16
N PHE A 34 4.82 18.35 -0.53
CA PHE A 34 3.89 17.30 -0.90
C PHE A 34 3.39 17.60 -2.30
N VAL A 35 3.31 16.58 -3.14
CA VAL A 35 2.70 16.67 -4.47
C VAL A 35 1.58 15.65 -4.51
N LEU A 36 0.39 16.12 -4.87
CA LEU A 36 -0.74 15.25 -5.21
C LEU A 36 -0.72 15.08 -6.73
N GLY A 37 -0.74 13.83 -7.18
CA GLY A 37 -0.74 13.50 -8.60
C GLY A 37 -1.68 12.34 -8.88
N SER A 38 -2.27 12.33 -10.07
CA SER A 38 -2.98 11.15 -10.57
C SER A 38 -1.99 10.01 -10.77
N ARG A 39 -2.45 8.77 -10.53
CA ARG A 39 -1.69 7.54 -10.79
C ARG A 39 -1.01 7.50 -12.15
N ALA A 40 -1.60 8.11 -13.19
CA ALA A 40 -1.05 8.08 -14.54
C ALA A 40 0.27 8.88 -14.69
N GLN A 41 0.60 9.75 -13.74
CA GLN A 41 1.73 10.68 -13.84
C GLN A 41 3.01 10.21 -13.11
N HIS A 42 2.98 9.05 -12.46
CA HIS A 42 4.12 8.54 -11.69
C HIS A 42 5.07 7.64 -12.51
N ASP A 43 6.33 7.60 -12.06
CA ASP A 43 7.41 6.85 -12.71
C ASP A 43 7.07 5.36 -12.82
N TRP A 44 7.66 4.69 -13.82
CA TRP A 44 7.44 3.26 -14.04
C TRP A 44 7.87 2.40 -12.86
N ARG A 45 8.84 2.86 -12.06
CA ARG A 45 9.33 2.16 -10.86
C ARG A 45 8.32 2.18 -9.70
N ASP A 46 7.43 3.16 -9.71
CA ASP A 46 6.37 3.31 -8.71
C ASP A 46 5.04 2.65 -9.18
N ARG A 47 5.05 1.97 -10.34
CA ARG A 47 3.93 1.15 -10.83
C ARG A 47 3.76 -0.07 -9.93
N GLY A 48 2.74 -0.04 -9.07
CA GLY A 48 2.45 -1.12 -8.13
C GLY A 48 1.97 -0.62 -6.77
N ILE A 49 2.14 0.68 -6.50
CA ILE A 49 1.70 1.30 -5.24
C ILE A 49 0.17 1.24 -5.08
N LEU A 50 -0.61 1.32 -6.17
CA LEU A 50 -2.07 1.14 -6.13
C LEU A 50 -2.53 -0.05 -6.97
N SER A 51 -3.57 -0.73 -6.49
CA SER A 51 -4.27 -1.78 -7.25
C SER A 51 -4.80 -1.26 -8.59
N GLN A 52 -4.58 -2.00 -9.69
CA GLN A 52 -5.12 -1.65 -11.02
C GLN A 52 -6.65 -1.53 -11.07
N ALA A 53 -7.35 -2.03 -10.04
CA ALA A 53 -8.79 -1.88 -9.87
C ALA A 53 -9.23 -0.42 -9.65
N PHE A 54 -8.35 0.47 -9.19
CA PHE A 54 -8.65 1.89 -9.01
C PHE A 54 -8.62 2.68 -10.32
N ASN A 55 -9.52 3.65 -10.45
CA ASN A 55 -9.62 4.52 -11.63
C ASN A 55 -8.31 5.29 -11.86
N LYS A 56 -8.02 5.65 -13.12
CA LYS A 56 -6.86 6.47 -13.48
C LYS A 56 -6.90 7.86 -12.82
N GLN A 57 -8.10 8.35 -12.46
CA GLN A 57 -8.29 9.61 -11.75
C GLN A 57 -7.92 9.54 -10.26
N THR A 58 -7.68 8.35 -9.71
CA THR A 58 -7.26 8.19 -8.32
C THR A 58 -5.94 8.92 -8.05
N GLU A 59 -5.95 9.71 -6.98
CA GLU A 59 -4.81 10.50 -6.54
C GLU A 59 -3.90 9.71 -5.60
N LEU A 60 -2.61 10.00 -5.74
CA LEU A 60 -1.52 9.54 -4.89
C LEU A 60 -0.79 10.78 -4.35
N GLY A 61 -0.58 10.82 -3.04
CA GLY A 61 0.25 11.84 -2.43
C GLY A 61 1.70 11.38 -2.33
N TYR A 62 2.59 12.14 -2.94
CA TYR A 62 4.03 11.93 -2.84
C TYR A 62 4.64 12.91 -1.83
N ILE A 63 5.34 12.38 -0.82
CA ILE A 63 6.10 13.18 0.14
C ILE A 63 7.52 13.37 -0.38
N LEU A 64 7.82 14.55 -0.94
CA LEU A 64 9.15 14.85 -1.49
C LEU A 64 10.18 15.06 -0.40
N SER A 65 9.78 15.73 0.68
CA SER A 65 10.68 16.00 1.80
C SER A 65 9.88 16.23 3.07
N LEU A 66 10.28 15.55 4.14
CA LEU A 66 9.88 15.84 5.50
C LEU A 66 11.14 15.81 6.36
N GLY A 67 11.44 16.93 7.00
CA GLY A 67 12.65 17.06 7.79
C GLY A 67 12.48 18.11 8.87
N VAL A 68 13.23 17.94 9.94
CA VAL A 68 13.30 18.89 11.05
C VAL A 68 14.77 19.12 11.37
N SER A 69 15.13 20.35 11.75
CA SER A 69 16.50 20.69 12.15
C SER A 69 16.94 19.78 13.31
N LYS A 70 18.25 19.53 13.43
CA LYS A 70 18.78 18.54 14.39
C LYS A 70 18.40 18.89 15.84
N GLU A 71 18.35 20.19 16.14
CA GLU A 71 18.05 20.78 17.44
C GLU A 71 16.58 20.61 17.83
N GLN A 72 15.70 20.45 16.84
CA GLN A 72 14.24 20.35 17.02
C GLN A 72 13.72 18.91 16.80
N ARG A 73 14.62 17.94 16.62
CA ARG A 73 14.24 16.52 16.53
C ARG A 73 13.68 16.05 17.87
N ARG A 74 12.76 15.08 17.81
CA ARG A 74 12.07 14.50 18.99
C ARG A 74 11.11 15.45 19.73
N ASN A 75 10.89 16.67 19.22
CA ASN A 75 9.87 17.60 19.74
C ASN A 75 8.48 17.40 19.11
N GLY A 76 8.26 16.30 18.38
CA GLY A 76 6.94 16.00 17.77
C GLY A 76 6.57 16.86 16.54
N ILE A 77 7.45 17.73 16.04
CA ILE A 77 7.14 18.62 14.90
C ILE A 77 6.87 17.83 13.62
N ALA A 78 7.75 16.90 13.25
CA ALA A 78 7.58 16.07 12.05
C ALA A 78 6.29 15.23 12.12
N SER A 79 6.02 14.71 13.32
CA SER A 79 4.80 14.01 13.69
C SER A 79 3.57 14.86 13.40
N LEU A 80 3.51 16.08 13.95
CA LEU A 80 2.41 17.00 13.77
C LEU A 80 2.21 17.42 12.31
N LEU A 81 3.30 17.64 11.56
CA LEU A 81 3.22 17.97 10.13
C LEU A 81 2.63 16.82 9.32
N LEU A 82 3.04 15.58 9.62
CA LEU A 82 2.53 14.39 8.95
C LEU A 82 1.06 14.13 9.32
N ASP A 83 0.70 14.28 10.59
CA ASP A 83 -0.68 14.17 11.06
C ASP A 83 -1.61 15.15 10.36
N ASN A 84 -1.22 16.43 10.29
CA ASN A 84 -2.01 17.44 9.61
C ASN A 84 -2.16 17.17 8.11
N LEU A 85 -1.11 16.66 7.46
CA LEU A 85 -1.21 16.24 6.06
C LEU A 85 -2.22 15.10 5.90
N ILE A 86 -2.09 14.04 6.70
CA ILE A 86 -2.97 12.88 6.63
C ILE A 86 -4.41 13.33 6.88
N ALA A 87 -4.64 14.09 7.95
CA ALA A 87 -5.95 14.62 8.30
C ALA A 87 -6.57 15.42 7.16
N HIS A 88 -5.79 16.28 6.49
CA HIS A 88 -6.23 17.05 5.34
C HIS A 88 -6.58 16.16 4.13
N LEU A 89 -5.81 15.10 3.88
CA LEU A 89 -6.07 14.17 2.77
C LEU A 89 -7.18 13.15 3.06
N THR A 90 -7.51 12.92 4.33
CA THR A 90 -8.64 12.07 4.76
C THR A 90 -9.93 12.87 4.97
N THR A 91 -9.97 14.15 4.57
CA THR A 91 -11.20 14.94 4.59
C THR A 91 -12.22 14.41 3.58
N VAL A 92 -13.50 14.69 3.84
CA VAL A 92 -14.63 14.22 3.00
C VAL A 92 -14.52 14.71 1.55
N ASP A 93 -13.87 15.84 1.32
CA ASP A 93 -13.68 16.42 -0.02
C ASP A 93 -12.51 15.79 -0.82
N ARG A 94 -11.73 14.89 -0.21
CA ARG A 94 -10.49 14.32 -0.79
C ARG A 94 -10.53 12.78 -0.90
N VAL A 95 -11.71 12.23 -1.21
CA VAL A 95 -11.93 10.77 -1.32
C VAL A 95 -11.06 10.12 -2.40
N ASP A 96 -10.63 10.89 -3.40
CA ASP A 96 -9.84 10.40 -4.52
C ASP A 96 -8.39 10.06 -4.14
N CYS A 97 -7.86 10.62 -3.05
CA CYS A 97 -6.52 10.28 -2.58
C CYS A 97 -6.54 8.95 -1.84
N LYS A 98 -5.87 7.93 -2.38
CA LYS A 98 -5.93 6.55 -1.86
C LYS A 98 -4.67 6.08 -1.16
N ALA A 99 -3.54 6.72 -1.40
CA ALA A 99 -2.32 6.41 -0.66
C ALA A 99 -1.36 7.60 -0.64
N LEU A 100 -0.54 7.61 0.40
CA LEU A 100 0.66 8.43 0.52
C LEU A 100 1.87 7.54 0.32
N PHE A 101 2.85 7.98 -0.45
CA PHE A 101 4.11 7.26 -0.60
C PHE A 101 5.31 8.20 -0.57
N LEU A 102 6.47 7.63 -0.27
CA LEU A 102 7.73 8.34 -0.17
C LEU A 102 8.92 7.42 -0.42
N HIS A 103 10.04 8.03 -0.81
CA HIS A 103 11.31 7.34 -0.93
C HIS A 103 12.24 7.76 0.22
N VAL A 104 12.87 6.78 0.86
CA VAL A 104 13.85 6.98 1.93
C VAL A 104 15.14 6.24 1.61
N LEU A 105 16.30 6.80 1.95
CA LEU A 105 17.56 6.08 1.83
C LEU A 105 17.56 4.87 2.77
N THR A 106 18.08 3.73 2.31
CA THR A 106 18.22 2.53 3.15
C THR A 106 19.12 2.76 4.37
N THR A 107 20.08 3.69 4.27
CA THR A 107 20.98 4.06 5.37
C THR A 107 20.37 5.04 6.38
N ASN A 108 19.16 5.55 6.15
CA ASN A 108 18.52 6.55 7.01
C ASN A 108 17.58 5.90 8.03
N SER A 109 18.16 5.20 9.01
CA SER A 109 17.42 4.49 10.06
C SER A 109 16.45 5.39 10.84
N ALA A 110 16.83 6.65 11.09
CA ALA A 110 15.97 7.59 11.81
C ALA A 110 14.66 7.88 11.07
N ALA A 111 14.71 8.06 9.74
CA ALA A 111 13.51 8.26 8.93
C ALA A 111 12.72 6.96 8.76
N ILE A 112 13.41 5.82 8.56
CA ILE A 112 12.78 4.49 8.47
C ILE A 112 11.93 4.22 9.71
N HIS A 113 12.52 4.32 10.90
CA HIS A 113 11.78 4.10 12.14
C HIS A 113 10.64 5.11 12.30
N PHE A 114 10.85 6.39 11.96
CA PHE A 114 9.79 7.40 12.04
C PHE A 114 8.56 7.03 11.20
N TYR A 115 8.76 6.56 9.97
CA TYR A 115 7.65 6.19 9.09
C TYR A 115 7.01 4.85 9.47
N GLU A 116 7.79 3.86 9.91
CA GLU A 116 7.26 2.58 10.39
C GLU A 116 6.37 2.75 11.63
N HIS A 117 6.77 3.58 12.59
CA HIS A 117 5.94 3.91 13.76
C HIS A 117 4.65 4.67 13.38
N ARG A 118 4.58 5.19 12.15
CA ARG A 118 3.45 5.92 11.58
C ARG A 118 2.61 5.07 10.62
N ASN A 119 2.72 3.74 10.72
CA ASN A 119 2.00 2.77 9.89
C ASN A 119 2.32 2.81 8.40
N PHE A 120 3.39 3.50 8.00
CA PHE A 120 3.90 3.32 6.64
C PHE A 120 4.50 1.92 6.52
N ARG A 121 4.18 1.25 5.43
CA ARG A 121 4.68 -0.09 5.12
C ARG A 121 5.73 0.00 4.04
N LEU A 122 6.77 -0.81 4.19
CA LEU A 122 7.76 -1.01 3.13
C LEU A 122 7.06 -1.64 1.92
N HIS A 123 7.15 -0.98 0.76
CA HIS A 123 6.56 -1.45 -0.49
C HIS A 123 7.59 -2.11 -1.39
N SER A 124 8.69 -1.42 -1.68
CA SER A 124 9.70 -1.88 -2.64
C SER A 124 11.09 -1.38 -2.27
N PHE A 125 12.11 -2.14 -2.67
CA PHE A 125 13.52 -1.72 -2.64
C PHE A 125 13.91 -1.14 -4.01
N LEU A 126 14.56 0.03 -4.01
CA LEU A 126 15.08 0.67 -5.21
C LEU A 126 16.62 0.62 -5.21
N PRO A 127 17.24 -0.32 -5.96
CA PRO A 127 18.69 -0.35 -6.08
C PRO A 127 19.21 0.87 -6.84
N TYR A 128 20.30 1.47 -6.36
CA TYR A 128 21.02 2.58 -6.99
C TYR A 128 20.17 3.81 -7.36
N TYR A 129 19.09 4.07 -6.63
CA TYR A 129 18.16 5.16 -6.92
C TYR A 129 18.72 6.56 -6.60
N TYR A 130 19.58 6.67 -5.58
CA TYR A 130 20.18 7.94 -5.19
C TYR A 130 21.65 8.01 -5.60
N SER A 131 22.09 9.15 -6.13
CA SER A 131 23.52 9.45 -6.30
C SER A 131 23.91 10.58 -5.36
N ILE A 132 24.73 10.27 -4.36
CA ILE A 132 25.21 11.26 -3.39
C ILE A 132 26.72 11.27 -3.45
N LYS A 133 27.29 12.42 -3.86
CA LYS A 133 28.75 12.60 -4.05
C LYS A 133 29.35 11.54 -4.98
N GLY A 134 28.66 11.23 -6.08
CA GLY A 134 29.10 10.26 -7.08
C GLY A 134 28.99 8.79 -6.66
N LYS A 135 28.52 8.50 -5.44
CA LYS A 135 28.24 7.13 -4.99
C LYS A 135 26.76 6.82 -5.14
N CYS A 136 26.47 5.74 -5.85
CA CYS A 136 25.12 5.18 -5.94
C CYS A 136 24.72 4.61 -4.56
N LYS A 137 23.49 4.89 -4.16
CA LYS A 137 22.90 4.45 -2.91
C LYS A 137 21.49 3.95 -3.16
N ASP A 138 21.11 2.98 -2.35
CA ASP A 138 19.81 2.36 -2.46
C ASP A 138 18.74 3.14 -1.68
N GLY A 139 17.50 2.95 -2.12
CA GLY A 139 16.31 3.52 -1.49
C GLY A 139 15.28 2.46 -1.14
N PHE A 140 14.35 2.83 -0.26
CA PHE A 140 13.13 2.11 0.03
C PHE A 140 11.93 2.99 -0.32
N THR A 141 10.89 2.39 -0.89
CA THR A 141 9.57 3.00 -1.03
C THR A 141 8.75 2.61 0.18
N TYR A 142 8.24 3.61 0.89
CA TYR A 142 7.26 3.42 1.96
C TYR A 142 5.90 3.95 1.51
N VAL A 143 4.83 3.24 1.86
CA VAL A 143 3.45 3.55 1.46
C VAL A 143 2.54 3.49 2.69
N LEU A 144 1.65 4.48 2.81
CA LEU A 144 0.54 4.51 3.74
C LEU A 144 -0.76 4.58 2.94
N TYR A 145 -1.61 3.57 3.07
CA TYR A 145 -2.90 3.54 2.42
C TYR A 145 -3.95 4.31 3.24
N ILE A 146 -4.73 5.15 2.58
CA ILE A 146 -5.78 5.99 3.18
C ILE A 146 -7.07 5.90 2.34
N ASN A 147 -8.21 6.30 2.91
CA ASN A 147 -9.50 6.35 2.18
C ASN A 147 -9.87 5.04 1.44
N GLY A 148 -9.55 3.88 2.01
CA GLY A 148 -9.80 2.57 1.43
C GLY A 148 -8.84 2.13 0.33
N GLY A 149 -7.72 2.84 0.13
CA GLY A 149 -6.65 2.38 -0.75
C GLY A 149 -6.06 1.05 -0.29
N HIS A 150 -5.58 0.25 -1.24
CA HIS A 150 -4.93 -1.02 -0.95
C HIS A 150 -3.93 -1.36 -2.06
N PRO A 151 -2.92 -2.20 -1.76
CA PRO A 151 -2.01 -2.72 -2.77
C PRO A 151 -2.77 -3.53 -3.82
N PRO A 152 -2.21 -3.73 -5.03
CA PRO A 152 -2.69 -4.76 -5.95
C PRO A 152 -2.67 -6.09 -5.20
N TRP A 153 -3.81 -6.76 -5.14
CA TRP A 153 -3.94 -8.03 -4.44
C TRP A 153 -3.00 -9.04 -5.07
N GLY A 154 -2.11 -9.62 -4.27
CA GLY A 154 -1.36 -10.80 -4.70
C GLY A 154 -2.30 -12.00 -4.80
N LEU A 155 -1.93 -12.99 -5.61
CA LEU A 155 -2.64 -14.29 -5.65
C LEU A 155 -2.79 -14.90 -4.25
N TYR A 156 -1.79 -14.71 -3.39
CA TYR A 156 -1.81 -15.14 -2.01
C TYR A 156 -2.87 -14.42 -1.16
N ASP A 157 -3.06 -13.11 -1.36
CA ASP A 157 -4.09 -12.34 -0.64
C ASP A 157 -5.50 -12.77 -1.07
N TYR A 158 -5.66 -13.09 -2.36
CA TYR A 158 -6.88 -13.70 -2.89
C TYR A 158 -7.18 -15.04 -2.22
N LEU A 159 -6.21 -15.96 -2.21
CA LEU A 159 -6.37 -17.27 -1.57
C LEU A 159 -6.70 -17.13 -0.09
N LYS A 160 -6.00 -16.25 0.63
CA LYS A 160 -6.25 -15.99 2.05
C LYS A 160 -7.65 -15.42 2.30
N HIS A 161 -8.13 -14.52 1.46
CA HIS A 161 -9.47 -13.95 1.57
C HIS A 161 -10.56 -15.01 1.31
N TYR A 162 -10.42 -15.78 0.22
CA TYR A 162 -11.34 -16.88 -0.07
C TYR A 162 -11.32 -17.96 1.00
N CYS A 163 -10.14 -18.37 1.48
CA CYS A 163 -10.04 -19.27 2.61
C CYS A 163 -10.71 -18.69 3.85
N GLY A 164 -10.50 -17.42 4.20
CA GLY A 164 -11.16 -16.77 5.33
C GLY A 164 -12.68 -16.75 5.22
N VAL A 165 -13.22 -16.43 4.04
CA VAL A 165 -14.66 -16.49 3.75
C VAL A 165 -15.19 -17.94 3.83
N LEU A 166 -14.41 -18.92 3.35
CA LEU A 166 -14.76 -20.34 3.42
C LEU A 166 -14.65 -20.91 4.84
N TYR A 167 -13.76 -20.38 5.69
CA TYR A 167 -13.62 -20.76 7.09
C TYR A 167 -14.70 -20.14 7.99
N GLN A 168 -15.17 -18.93 7.65
CA GLN A 168 -16.30 -18.28 8.33
C GLN A 168 -17.67 -18.72 7.81
N ALA A 169 -17.74 -19.26 6.60
CA ALA A 169 -18.89 -20.02 6.17
C ALA A 169 -18.91 -21.32 6.97
N ASP A 170 -19.70 -21.36 8.04
CA ASP A 170 -19.98 -22.59 8.76
C ASP A 170 -20.27 -23.70 7.74
N LEU A 171 -19.62 -24.86 7.90
CA LEU A 171 -19.88 -26.09 7.14
C LEU A 171 -21.36 -26.51 7.17
N CYS A 172 -22.17 -25.90 8.03
CA CYS A 172 -23.61 -26.09 8.17
C CYS A 172 -24.47 -25.13 7.31
N SER A 173 -23.89 -24.15 6.59
CA SER A 173 -24.66 -23.22 5.73
C SER A 173 -24.64 -23.60 4.24
N VAL A 174 -23.98 -24.70 3.86
CA VAL A 174 -24.12 -25.26 2.50
C VAL A 174 -25.58 -25.68 2.36
N PRO A 175 -26.42 -24.95 1.59
CA PRO A 175 -27.85 -25.21 1.63
C PRO A 175 -28.09 -26.59 1.02
N SER A 176 -28.97 -27.40 1.62
CA SER A 176 -29.09 -28.85 1.36
C SER A 176 -29.17 -29.23 -0.12
N TRP A 177 -29.78 -28.39 -0.96
CA TRP A 177 -29.83 -28.56 -2.42
C TRP A 177 -28.45 -28.70 -3.08
N MET A 178 -27.44 -27.98 -2.59
CA MET A 178 -26.09 -28.00 -3.13
C MET A 178 -25.35 -29.29 -2.69
N TRP A 179 -25.56 -29.73 -1.46
CA TRP A 179 -25.07 -31.03 -0.96
C TRP A 179 -25.65 -32.19 -1.76
N HIS A 180 -26.96 -32.18 -2.04
CA HIS A 180 -27.61 -33.21 -2.86
C HIS A 180 -27.11 -33.23 -4.31
N LYS A 181 -26.82 -32.06 -4.91
CA LYS A 181 -26.20 -31.98 -6.23
C LYS A 181 -24.78 -32.55 -6.22
N MET A 182 -23.98 -32.26 -5.20
CA MET A 182 -22.65 -32.84 -5.06
C MET A 182 -22.70 -34.36 -4.89
N GLN A 183 -23.62 -34.88 -4.08
CA GLN A 183 -23.85 -36.31 -3.94
C GLN A 183 -24.24 -36.96 -5.28
N ALA A 184 -25.15 -36.35 -6.04
CA ALA A 184 -25.57 -36.86 -7.35
C ALA A 184 -24.43 -36.88 -8.37
N VAL A 185 -23.60 -35.83 -8.40
CA VAL A 185 -22.41 -35.77 -9.27
C VAL A 185 -21.39 -36.83 -8.84
N LEU A 186 -21.13 -36.99 -7.54
CA LEU A 186 -20.23 -38.03 -7.03
C LEU A 186 -20.71 -39.42 -7.45
N HIS A 187 -22.01 -39.69 -7.32
CA HIS A 187 -22.61 -40.97 -7.66
C HIS A 187 -22.64 -41.24 -9.18
N TRP A 188 -22.70 -40.18 -10.01
CA TRP A 188 -22.58 -40.27 -11.46
C TRP A 188 -21.14 -40.53 -11.92
N VAL A 189 -20.16 -39.91 -11.25
CA VAL A 189 -18.73 -40.07 -11.57
C VAL A 189 -18.15 -41.39 -11.03
N TRP A 190 -18.65 -41.88 -9.89
CA TRP A 190 -18.19 -43.11 -9.22
C TRP A 190 -18.10 -44.36 -10.12
N PRO A 191 -19.12 -44.71 -10.93
CA PRO A 191 -19.02 -45.84 -11.85
C PRO A 191 -17.98 -45.64 -12.97
N GLY A 192 -17.71 -44.40 -13.39
CA GLY A 192 -16.66 -44.08 -14.36
C GLY A 192 -15.25 -44.24 -13.78
N MET A 193 -15.01 -43.74 -12.57
CA MET A 193 -13.73 -43.90 -11.88
C MET A 193 -13.43 -45.37 -11.52
N ARG A 194 -14.44 -46.15 -11.10
CA ARG A 194 -14.28 -47.59 -10.87
C ARG A 194 -13.83 -48.33 -12.13
N ARG A 195 -14.34 -47.97 -13.31
CA ARG A 195 -13.93 -48.60 -14.58
C ARG A 195 -12.48 -48.27 -14.95
N ILE A 196 -12.04 -47.04 -14.71
CA ILE A 196 -10.66 -46.61 -15.00
C ILE A 196 -9.65 -47.32 -14.09
N VAL A 197 -9.97 -47.49 -12.79
CA VAL A 197 -9.10 -48.22 -11.86
C VAL A 197 -9.02 -49.71 -12.21
N VAL A 198 -10.13 -50.35 -12.61
CA VAL A 198 -10.13 -51.78 -13.00
C VAL A 198 -9.41 -52.05 -14.32
N GLN A 199 -9.49 -51.13 -15.29
CA GLN A 199 -8.74 -51.24 -16.56
C GLN A 199 -7.23 -51.07 -16.34
N ASN A 200 -6.79 -50.16 -15.47
CA ASN A 200 -5.37 -50.02 -15.17
C ASN A 200 -4.79 -51.25 -14.46
N THR A 201 -5.54 -51.91 -13.57
CA THR A 201 -5.06 -53.13 -12.88
C THR A 201 -4.96 -54.33 -13.83
N THR A 202 -5.87 -54.47 -14.80
CA THR A 202 -5.83 -55.56 -15.79
C THR A 202 -4.75 -55.36 -16.86
N ALA A 203 -4.38 -54.11 -17.17
CA ALA A 203 -3.25 -53.82 -18.04
C ALA A 203 -1.90 -54.20 -17.44
N VAL A 204 -1.69 -54.07 -16.11
CA VAL A 204 -0.41 -54.47 -15.47
C VAL A 204 -0.23 -56.00 -15.46
N PHE A 205 -1.32 -56.77 -15.33
CA PHE A 205 -1.25 -58.24 -15.34
C PHE A 205 -0.96 -58.84 -16.72
N SER A 206 -1.23 -58.11 -17.82
CA SER A 206 -0.98 -58.61 -19.17
C SER A 206 0.47 -58.43 -19.66
N TYR A 207 1.33 -57.74 -18.90
CA TYR A 207 2.77 -57.58 -19.20
C TYR A 207 3.67 -58.56 -18.41
N CYS A 208 3.08 -59.49 -17.65
CA CYS A 208 3.81 -60.46 -16.80
C CYS A 208 3.38 -61.92 -17.05
N SER A 209 3.11 -62.30 -18.30
CA SER A 209 2.96 -63.70 -18.73
C SER A 209 3.66 -63.93 -20.06
#